data_AF-A0A4R3NZ06-F1
#
_entry.id   AF-A0A4R3NZ06-F1
#
_cell.length_a   1.000
_cell.length_b   1.000
_cell.length_c   1.000
_cell.angle_alpha   90.00
_cell.angle_beta   90.00
_cell.angle_gamma   90.00
#
_symmetry.space_group_name_H-M   'P 1'
#
loop_
_entity.id
_entity.type
_entity.pdbx_description
1 polymer ?
#
loop_
_entity_poly.entity_id
_entity_poly.type
_entity_poly.pdbx_seq_one_letter_code
_entity_poly.pdbx_strand_id
1 'polypeptide(L)'
;MKKKSLLSAFSVTILASLPSQSFSSDNINNLKNEINKPYDYPAHVYEDNRNTFEVENDRKTNAKIDRYTEIAFTMKPTIDFFEYVLEASSPLIKNESLLAHSTPADLPSPSSTRSRPLSSSSKANLIHLENKIEDNNYAINLLNMSINDLNQENNNQEKNIDEKGKSIKKLQSSLSDLEKNFDDREIKNKKYVDDEVFRSEAITTLLIDDTNKKHEKDTKQLNIAIEKLDKDIKESDLITSQLIEDAEKNSKAHADLILRNQQMLNIDRFDKLDKQEKLQTQQLNQINTRVDQMESKIHQTARDANAGIASVAAMTNIPYTTNTRFSAGLGLGNFKNGNAIAAGAQYQVKQNLNLRSSISWNNSDRAVLGAGIAYGW
;
A
#
# COMPACT_ATOMS: atom_id res chain seq x y z
N MET A 1 -27.27 21.09 23.15
CA MET A 1 -27.27 19.78 22.47
C MET A 1 -25.86 19.54 21.92
N LYS A 2 -24.94 18.88 22.65
CA LYS A 2 -24.63 17.43 22.64
C LYS A 2 -24.44 16.82 21.23
N LYS A 3 -23.17 16.77 20.77
CA LYS A 3 -22.39 15.54 20.51
C LYS A 3 -20.95 15.89 20.06
N LYS A 4 -20.01 15.84 21.00
CA LYS A 4 -18.57 15.61 20.78
C LYS A 4 -18.30 14.13 21.08
N SER A 5 -17.55 13.45 20.22
CA SER A 5 -17.05 12.06 20.35
C SER A 5 -16.38 11.75 18.98
N LEU A 6 -15.16 11.26 18.82
CA LEU A 6 -14.26 10.46 19.67
C LEU A 6 -12.83 10.61 19.12
N LEU A 7 -11.86 10.86 20.01
CA LEU A 7 -10.43 10.58 19.83
C LEU A 7 -10.19 9.12 20.25
N SER A 8 -9.39 8.37 19.49
CA SER A 8 -8.71 7.15 19.96
C SER A 8 -7.40 7.02 19.18
N ALA A 9 -6.22 7.40 19.69
CA ALA A 9 -5.47 6.81 20.80
C ALA A 9 -5.20 5.30 20.60
N PHE A 10 -4.36 4.97 19.61
CA PHE A 10 -3.68 3.66 19.55
C PHE A 10 -2.66 3.60 20.70
N SER A 11 -3.03 2.89 21.76
CA SER A 11 -2.12 2.53 22.86
C SER A 11 -1.38 1.25 22.51
N VAL A 12 -0.06 1.31 22.63
CA VAL A 12 0.87 0.18 22.59
C VAL A 12 0.65 -0.66 23.85
N THR A 13 0.38 -1.96 23.69
CA THR A 13 0.42 -2.92 24.80
C THR A 13 1.42 -4.02 24.46
N ILE A 14 2.57 -3.99 25.14
CA ILE A 14 3.54 -5.08 25.21
C ILE A 14 3.01 -6.07 26.25
N LEU A 15 2.62 -7.28 25.84
CA LEU A 15 2.38 -8.40 26.75
C LEU A 15 3.60 -9.32 26.74
N ALA A 16 4.29 -9.38 27.88
CA ALA A 16 5.30 -10.38 28.17
C ALA A 16 4.62 -11.72 28.52
N SER A 17 4.99 -12.80 27.84
CA SER A 17 4.71 -14.17 28.27
C SER A 17 6.01 -14.98 28.27
N LEU A 18 6.52 -15.26 29.47
CA LEU A 18 7.60 -16.22 29.72
C LEU A 18 6.96 -17.55 30.15
N PRO A 19 7.27 -18.69 29.50
CA PRO A 19 7.10 -19.99 30.11
C PRO A 19 8.41 -20.40 30.81
N SER A 20 8.33 -20.56 32.13
CA SER A 20 9.32 -21.21 32.97
C SER A 20 9.37 -22.72 32.66
N GLN A 21 10.51 -23.21 32.15
CA GLN A 21 10.83 -24.65 32.13
C GLN A 21 12.19 -24.87 32.78
N SER A 22 12.21 -25.81 33.72
CA SER A 22 13.30 -26.22 34.60
C SER A 22 14.44 -26.92 33.83
N PHE A 23 15.68 -26.55 34.14
CA PHE A 23 16.90 -27.15 33.59
C PHE A 23 17.36 -28.38 34.39
N SER A 24 17.59 -29.50 33.70
CA SER A 24 18.31 -30.68 34.22
C SER A 24 19.83 -30.53 34.01
N SER A 25 20.62 -31.11 34.93
CA SER A 25 22.07 -30.93 35.11
C SER A 25 22.98 -31.41 33.98
N ASP A 26 22.47 -32.16 33.00
CA ASP A 26 23.30 -32.78 31.95
C ASP A 26 23.69 -31.81 30.83
N ASN A 27 23.08 -30.63 30.76
CA ASN A 27 23.29 -29.65 29.69
C ASN A 27 24.46 -28.67 29.93
N ILE A 28 25.09 -28.71 31.11
CA ILE A 28 26.14 -27.75 31.51
C ILE A 28 27.48 -28.07 30.83
N ASN A 29 27.75 -29.34 30.52
CA ASN A 29 29.03 -29.75 29.92
C ASN A 29 29.10 -29.51 28.40
N ASN A 30 27.95 -29.51 27.70
CA ASN A 30 27.92 -29.18 26.27
C ASN A 30 28.07 -27.67 25.99
N LEU A 31 27.54 -26.81 26.87
CA LEU A 31 27.70 -25.35 26.74
C LEU A 31 29.18 -24.90 26.82
N LYS A 32 30.01 -25.57 27.64
CA LYS A 32 31.43 -25.21 27.80
C LYS A 32 32.25 -25.34 26.50
N ASN A 33 31.86 -26.22 25.58
CA ASN A 33 32.59 -26.45 24.34
C ASN A 33 32.23 -25.46 23.22
N GLU A 34 31.03 -24.88 23.22
CA GLU A 34 30.64 -23.84 22.24
C GLU A 34 31.13 -22.43 22.61
N ILE A 35 31.36 -22.18 23.91
CA ILE A 35 31.85 -20.90 24.44
C ILE A 35 33.30 -20.58 24.01
N ASN A 36 34.11 -21.58 23.63
CA ASN A 36 35.56 -21.44 23.40
C ASN A 36 36.00 -21.36 21.93
N LYS A 37 35.11 -21.19 20.94
CA LYS A 37 35.53 -20.97 19.55
C LYS A 37 35.94 -19.50 19.33
N PRO A 38 37.13 -19.20 18.78
CA PRO A 38 37.51 -17.83 18.46
C PRO A 38 36.65 -17.32 17.28
N TYR A 39 36.03 -16.15 17.45
CA TYR A 39 35.18 -15.52 16.44
C TYR A 39 35.96 -14.40 15.73
N ASP A 40 35.92 -14.41 14.40
CA ASP A 40 36.54 -13.42 13.53
C ASP A 40 35.62 -12.20 13.39
N TYR A 41 36.11 -11.01 13.74
CA TYR A 41 35.29 -9.79 13.83
C TYR A 41 35.32 -9.02 12.49
N PRO A 42 34.18 -8.72 11.86
CA PRO A 42 34.13 -7.70 10.83
C PRO A 42 34.23 -6.30 11.47
N ALA A 43 35.02 -5.41 10.85
CA ALA A 43 35.32 -4.07 11.35
C ALA A 43 34.06 -3.20 11.50
N HIS A 44 33.94 -2.53 12.65
CA HIS A 44 32.84 -1.60 12.94
C HIS A 44 32.96 -0.31 12.10
N VAL A 45 31.98 -0.06 11.23
CA VAL A 45 31.73 1.27 10.64
C VAL A 45 30.61 1.91 11.44
N TYR A 46 30.88 3.07 12.04
CA TYR A 46 29.87 3.90 12.69
C TYR A 46 29.13 4.70 11.62
N GLU A 47 27.83 4.43 11.40
CA GLU A 47 26.94 5.33 10.66
C GLU A 47 25.93 5.98 11.61
N ASP A 48 25.98 7.32 11.68
CA ASP A 48 25.08 8.19 12.45
C ASP A 48 23.70 8.24 11.76
N ASN A 49 22.77 7.38 12.19
CA ASN A 49 21.42 7.31 11.66
C ASN A 49 20.53 8.42 12.24
N ARG A 50 20.60 9.60 11.62
CA ARG A 50 19.58 10.65 11.73
C ARG A 50 18.91 10.87 10.37
N ASN A 51 17.92 10.03 10.05
CA ASN A 51 16.98 10.30 8.96
C ASN A 51 15.64 10.78 9.53
N THR A 52 15.44 12.10 9.46
CA THR A 52 14.16 12.79 9.59
C THR A 52 13.24 12.42 8.43
N PHE A 53 12.07 11.85 8.74
CA PHE A 53 10.99 11.66 7.77
C PHE A 53 10.30 13.00 7.51
N GLU A 54 10.70 13.72 6.45
CA GLU A 54 9.91 14.82 5.90
C GLU A 54 8.95 14.25 4.85
N VAL A 55 7.65 14.29 5.16
CA VAL A 55 6.59 14.01 4.18
C VAL A 55 6.46 15.25 3.30
N GLU A 56 7.17 15.25 2.17
CA GLU A 56 7.06 16.29 1.16
C GLU A 56 5.72 16.13 0.42
N ASN A 57 4.84 17.11 0.62
CA ASN A 57 3.49 17.17 0.10
C ASN A 57 3.54 17.48 -1.41
N ASP A 58 3.70 16.44 -2.21
CA ASP A 58 4.11 16.57 -3.61
C ASP A 58 2.94 17.02 -4.50
N ARG A 59 2.91 18.32 -4.85
CA ARG A 59 1.89 18.97 -5.71
C ARG A 59 1.69 18.31 -7.08
N LYS A 60 2.55 17.37 -7.48
CA LYS A 60 2.50 16.66 -8.77
C LYS A 60 1.51 15.49 -8.82
N THR A 61 1.12 14.91 -7.67
CA THR A 61 0.15 13.81 -7.63
C THR A 61 -1.30 14.30 -7.79
N ASN A 62 -1.64 15.45 -7.20
CA ASN A 62 -2.97 16.07 -7.37
C ASN A 62 -3.23 16.55 -8.80
N ALA A 63 -2.19 17.05 -9.50
CA ALA A 63 -2.32 17.51 -10.89
C ALA A 63 -2.60 16.39 -11.91
N LYS A 64 -2.35 15.12 -11.57
CA LYS A 64 -2.68 13.97 -12.43
C LYS A 64 -4.14 13.55 -12.30
N ILE A 65 -4.75 13.70 -11.12
CA ILE A 65 -6.14 13.31 -10.85
C ILE A 65 -7.11 14.29 -11.55
N ASP A 66 -6.79 15.57 -11.57
CA ASP A 66 -7.61 16.61 -12.24
C ASP A 66 -7.61 16.50 -13.78
N ARG A 67 -6.62 15.85 -14.39
CA ARG A 67 -6.60 15.61 -15.84
C ARG A 67 -7.53 14.49 -16.30
N TYR A 68 -7.83 13.52 -15.43
CA TYR A 68 -8.72 12.40 -15.79
C TYR A 68 -10.20 12.78 -15.72
N THR A 69 -10.56 13.75 -14.88
CA THR A 69 -11.92 14.32 -14.79
C THR A 69 -12.25 15.22 -15.99
N GLU A 70 -11.26 15.85 -16.61
CA GLU A 70 -11.44 16.73 -17.78
C GLU A 70 -11.72 15.93 -19.08
N ILE A 71 -11.08 14.75 -19.24
CA ILE A 71 -11.27 13.86 -20.40
C ILE A 71 -12.67 13.21 -20.41
N ALA A 72 -13.24 12.94 -19.23
CA ALA A 72 -14.59 12.37 -19.11
C ALA A 72 -15.71 13.37 -19.48
N PHE A 73 -15.43 14.68 -19.46
CA PHE A 73 -16.41 15.72 -19.79
C PHE A 73 -16.48 16.03 -21.30
N THR A 74 -15.44 15.67 -22.06
CA THR A 74 -15.35 15.93 -23.52
C THR A 74 -15.99 14.86 -24.42
N MET A 75 -16.57 13.79 -23.88
CA MET A 75 -17.22 12.71 -24.64
C MET A 75 -18.75 12.68 -24.43
N LYS A 76 -19.44 13.81 -24.59
CA LYS A 76 -20.91 13.81 -24.72
C LYS A 76 -21.33 13.80 -26.20
N PRO A 77 -22.05 12.78 -26.70
CA PRO A 77 -22.65 12.83 -28.03
C PRO A 77 -23.87 13.76 -27.99
N THR A 78 -23.92 14.73 -28.91
CA THR A 78 -25.07 15.59 -29.16
C THR A 78 -25.59 15.24 -30.55
N ILE A 79 -26.69 14.47 -30.63
CA ILE A 79 -27.44 14.28 -31.88
C ILE A 79 -28.89 14.59 -31.53
N ASP A 80 -29.36 15.72 -32.07
CA ASP A 80 -30.75 16.19 -31.98
C ASP A 80 -31.43 15.80 -33.30
N PHE A 81 -32.39 14.88 -33.25
CA PHE A 81 -33.00 14.23 -34.42
C PHE A 81 -34.42 14.75 -34.72
N PHE A 82 -34.73 15.99 -34.34
CA PHE A 82 -36.11 16.52 -34.40
C PHE A 82 -36.33 17.82 -35.17
N GLU A 83 -35.44 18.20 -36.09
CA GLU A 83 -35.76 19.27 -37.03
C GLU A 83 -35.25 18.93 -38.44
N TYR A 84 -36.14 19.09 -39.42
CA TYR A 84 -35.91 19.00 -40.86
C TYR A 84 -36.22 17.66 -41.57
N VAL A 85 -37.50 17.24 -41.59
CA VAL A 85 -38.13 16.64 -42.79
C VAL A 85 -39.65 16.84 -42.68
N LEU A 86 -40.22 17.85 -43.34
CA LEU A 86 -41.64 17.88 -43.72
C LEU A 86 -41.88 18.99 -44.75
N GLU A 87 -41.27 18.87 -45.92
CA GLU A 87 -41.70 19.65 -47.09
C GLU A 87 -41.39 18.91 -48.40
N ALA A 88 -42.14 17.84 -48.66
CA ALA A 88 -42.30 17.28 -50.00
C ALA A 88 -43.53 16.36 -50.02
N SER A 89 -44.70 16.91 -50.34
CA SER A 89 -45.74 16.20 -51.10
C SER A 89 -46.88 17.17 -51.44
N SER A 90 -46.89 17.65 -52.68
CA SER A 90 -48.13 18.10 -53.32
C SER A 90 -48.93 16.87 -53.77
N PRO A 91 -50.27 16.98 -53.90
CA PRO A 91 -50.77 17.25 -55.25
C PRO A 91 -51.98 18.18 -55.34
N LEU A 92 -52.04 18.81 -56.52
CA LEU A 92 -53.16 19.52 -57.15
C LEU A 92 -54.49 18.75 -57.09
N ILE A 93 -55.61 19.49 -57.04
CA ILE A 93 -56.70 19.52 -58.05
C ILE A 93 -57.88 20.36 -57.50
N LYS A 94 -58.24 21.43 -58.21
CA LYS A 94 -59.59 21.75 -58.73
C LYS A 94 -59.61 23.19 -59.26
N ASN A 95 -59.88 23.32 -60.55
CA ASN A 95 -60.65 24.45 -61.10
C ASN A 95 -61.40 23.94 -62.34
N GLU A 96 -62.72 23.87 -62.21
CA GLU A 96 -63.65 23.81 -63.33
C GLU A 96 -63.89 25.23 -63.84
N SER A 97 -63.89 25.41 -65.16
CA SER A 97 -64.80 26.36 -65.79
C SER A 97 -65.04 25.97 -67.25
N LEU A 98 -66.30 25.66 -67.51
CA LEU A 98 -66.95 25.43 -68.80
C LEU A 98 -66.82 26.64 -69.74
N LEU A 99 -66.72 26.37 -71.05
CA LEU A 99 -67.35 27.21 -72.06
C LEU A 99 -67.80 26.35 -73.26
N ALA A 100 -69.12 26.32 -73.43
CA ALA A 100 -69.83 25.62 -74.48
C ALA A 100 -70.08 26.53 -75.70
N HIS A 101 -70.16 25.88 -76.86
CA HIS A 101 -71.03 26.13 -78.03
C HIS A 101 -71.33 27.55 -78.52
N SER A 102 -71.26 27.73 -79.85
CA SER A 102 -72.48 27.85 -80.68
C SER A 102 -72.17 28.11 -82.18
N THR A 103 -72.71 27.25 -83.05
CA THR A 103 -73.17 27.57 -84.42
C THR A 103 -74.44 28.43 -84.37
N PRO A 104 -74.74 29.23 -85.42
CA PRO A 104 -75.91 28.96 -86.29
C PRO A 104 -75.62 29.30 -87.78
N ALA A 105 -76.09 28.57 -88.80
CA ALA A 105 -77.45 28.32 -89.32
C ALA A 105 -77.99 29.38 -90.32
N ASP A 106 -78.53 28.84 -91.42
CA ASP A 106 -79.61 29.31 -92.31
C ASP A 106 -79.36 30.25 -93.54
N LEU A 107 -79.43 29.63 -94.72
CA LEU A 107 -80.47 29.75 -95.79
C LEU A 107 -81.17 31.12 -96.00
N PRO A 108 -81.46 31.52 -97.26
CA PRO A 108 -82.63 30.92 -97.93
C PRO A 108 -82.57 30.79 -99.46
N SER A 109 -83.42 29.88 -99.96
CA SER A 109 -83.95 29.79 -101.32
C SER A 109 -85.27 30.56 -101.45
N PRO A 110 -85.73 30.84 -102.69
CA PRO A 110 -87.16 30.77 -102.93
C PRO A 110 -87.58 29.99 -104.19
N SER A 111 -88.71 29.31 -104.00
CA SER A 111 -89.72 28.71 -104.90
C SER A 111 -90.13 29.57 -106.11
N SER A 112 -90.30 29.04 -107.33
CA SER A 112 -91.40 28.22 -107.92
C SER A 112 -92.52 29.04 -108.62
N THR A 113 -92.93 28.58 -109.82
CA THR A 113 -94.26 28.65 -110.52
C THR A 113 -94.01 28.44 -112.04
N ARG A 114 -94.43 27.38 -112.75
CA ARG A 114 -95.72 26.75 -113.15
C ARG A 114 -96.30 27.25 -114.50
N SER A 115 -96.50 26.25 -115.40
CA SER A 115 -97.45 26.10 -116.53
C SER A 115 -97.23 26.79 -117.91
N ARG A 116 -97.33 25.96 -118.98
CA ARG A 116 -97.34 26.24 -120.44
C ARG A 116 -98.75 26.66 -120.92
N PRO A 117 -98.98 27.23 -122.14
CA PRO A 117 -98.95 26.45 -123.40
C PRO A 117 -98.28 27.13 -124.63
N LEU A 118 -98.09 26.32 -125.66
CA LEU A 118 -97.41 26.55 -126.95
C LEU A 118 -98.09 27.59 -127.85
N SER A 119 -97.30 28.49 -128.47
CA SER A 119 -97.15 28.62 -129.93
C SER A 119 -96.33 29.87 -130.27
N SER A 120 -95.64 29.81 -131.43
CA SER A 120 -94.79 30.83 -132.04
C SER A 120 -93.34 30.95 -131.50
N SER A 121 -92.46 30.42 -132.35
CA SER A 121 -91.13 30.97 -132.65
C SER A 121 -90.09 30.92 -131.54
N SER A 122 -89.12 30.04 -131.76
CA SER A 122 -87.85 29.77 -131.06
C SER A 122 -87.04 30.96 -130.51
N LYS A 123 -87.47 32.21 -130.74
CA LYS A 123 -86.78 33.47 -130.42
C LYS A 123 -86.94 33.93 -128.96
N ALA A 124 -88.11 33.73 -128.33
CA ALA A 124 -88.33 34.13 -126.93
C ALA A 124 -87.64 33.19 -125.92
N ASN A 125 -87.60 31.89 -126.22
CA ASN A 125 -86.78 30.94 -125.46
C ASN A 125 -85.28 31.28 -125.61
N LEU A 126 -84.85 31.71 -126.80
CA LEU A 126 -83.46 32.12 -127.04
C LEU A 126 -83.02 33.28 -126.13
N ILE A 127 -83.85 34.31 -125.98
CA ILE A 127 -83.59 35.47 -125.09
C ILE A 127 -83.54 35.05 -123.62
N HIS A 128 -84.44 34.17 -123.17
CA HIS A 128 -84.40 33.65 -121.80
C HIS A 128 -83.16 32.79 -121.53
N LEU A 129 -82.70 32.03 -122.53
CA LEU A 129 -81.46 31.27 -122.48
C LEU A 129 -80.23 32.21 -122.45
N GLU A 130 -80.23 33.30 -123.22
CA GLU A 130 -79.15 34.31 -123.24
C GLU A 130 -78.97 35.00 -121.88
N ASN A 131 -80.05 35.48 -121.25
CA ASN A 131 -79.95 36.11 -119.92
C ASN A 131 -79.43 35.14 -118.85
N LYS A 132 -79.85 33.87 -118.90
CA LYS A 132 -79.32 32.83 -118.00
C LYS A 132 -77.83 32.56 -118.24
N ILE A 133 -77.37 32.65 -119.48
CA ILE A 133 -75.94 32.52 -119.81
C ILE A 133 -75.16 33.71 -119.22
N GLU A 134 -75.70 34.92 -119.28
CA GLU A 134 -75.09 36.12 -118.72
C GLU A 134 -75.01 36.07 -117.18
N ASP A 135 -76.10 35.69 -116.51
CA ASP A 135 -76.12 35.46 -115.05
C ASP A 135 -75.11 34.39 -114.64
N ASN A 136 -75.04 33.30 -115.41
CA ASN A 136 -74.05 32.24 -115.18
C ASN A 136 -72.62 32.75 -115.39
N ASN A 137 -72.36 33.59 -116.41
CA ASN A 137 -71.05 34.18 -116.65
C ASN A 137 -70.64 35.12 -115.51
N TYR A 138 -71.57 35.91 -114.98
CA TYR A 138 -71.33 36.74 -113.81
C TYR A 138 -71.03 35.91 -112.56
N ALA A 139 -71.80 34.85 -112.31
CA ALA A 139 -71.56 33.92 -111.21
C ALA A 139 -70.19 33.21 -111.34
N ILE A 140 -69.80 32.79 -112.55
CA ILE A 140 -68.48 32.22 -112.82
C ILE A 140 -67.36 33.22 -112.51
N ASN A 141 -67.54 34.50 -112.85
CA ASN A 141 -66.54 35.52 -112.56
C ASN A 141 -66.36 35.76 -111.05
N LEU A 142 -67.46 35.84 -110.30
CA LEU A 142 -67.41 35.92 -108.83
C LEU A 142 -66.74 34.69 -108.20
N LEU A 143 -67.05 33.49 -108.70
CA LEU A 143 -66.39 32.27 -108.27
C LEU A 143 -64.88 32.32 -108.56
N ASN A 144 -64.47 32.82 -109.73
CA ASN A 144 -63.05 32.97 -110.07
C ASN A 144 -62.33 33.96 -109.14
N MET A 145 -62.96 35.08 -108.80
CA MET A 145 -62.41 36.03 -107.82
C MET A 145 -62.26 35.39 -106.43
N SER A 146 -63.29 34.68 -105.95
CA SER A 146 -63.23 33.98 -104.66
C SER A 146 -62.17 32.87 -104.64
N ILE A 147 -62.00 32.14 -105.74
CA ILE A 147 -60.92 31.14 -105.89
C ILE A 147 -59.55 31.80 -105.80
N ASN A 148 -59.36 32.97 -106.42
CA ASN A 148 -58.10 33.70 -106.35
C ASN A 148 -57.78 34.20 -104.93
N ASP A 149 -58.77 34.74 -104.22
CA ASP A 149 -58.60 35.18 -102.82
C ASP A 149 -58.25 34.00 -101.91
N LEU A 150 -58.95 32.87 -102.05
CA LEU A 150 -58.65 31.64 -101.32
C LEU A 150 -57.24 31.11 -101.62
N ASN A 151 -56.81 31.17 -102.88
CA ASN A 151 -55.44 30.79 -103.26
C ASN A 151 -54.39 31.70 -102.62
N GLN A 152 -54.64 33.01 -102.56
CA GLN A 152 -53.75 33.95 -101.89
C GLN A 152 -53.69 33.70 -100.38
N GLU A 153 -54.84 33.44 -99.74
CA GLU A 153 -54.90 33.09 -98.32
C GLU A 153 -54.15 31.78 -98.03
N ASN A 154 -54.37 30.74 -98.83
CA ASN A 154 -53.64 29.47 -98.73
C ASN A 154 -52.13 29.67 -98.86
N ASN A 155 -51.68 30.47 -99.83
CA ASN A 155 -50.25 30.79 -100.00
C ASN A 155 -49.68 31.54 -98.78
N ASN A 156 -50.46 32.43 -98.16
CA ASN A 156 -50.04 33.12 -96.94
C ASN A 156 -50.00 32.18 -95.73
N GLN A 157 -50.95 31.26 -95.61
CA GLN A 157 -50.94 30.22 -94.58
C GLN A 157 -49.74 29.28 -94.75
N GLU A 158 -49.39 28.88 -95.97
CA GLU A 158 -48.23 28.03 -96.26
C GLU A 158 -46.92 28.71 -95.83
N LYS A 159 -46.75 30.00 -96.11
CA LYS A 159 -45.60 30.79 -95.62
C LYS A 159 -45.55 30.85 -94.09
N ASN A 160 -46.69 31.08 -93.42
CA ASN A 160 -46.77 31.12 -91.96
C ASN A 160 -46.39 29.76 -91.33
N ILE A 161 -46.80 28.65 -91.95
CA ILE A 161 -46.45 27.29 -91.54
C ILE A 161 -44.94 27.05 -91.70
N ASP A 162 -44.33 27.49 -92.81
CA ASP A 162 -42.88 27.35 -93.02
C ASP A 162 -42.07 28.18 -91.98
N GLU A 163 -42.49 29.40 -91.68
CA GLU A 163 -41.86 30.24 -90.65
C GLU A 163 -41.98 29.62 -89.24
N LYS A 164 -43.15 29.09 -88.90
CA LYS A 164 -43.35 28.33 -87.66
C LYS A 164 -42.50 27.05 -87.64
N GLY A 165 -42.40 26.34 -88.76
CA GLY A 165 -41.54 25.16 -88.91
C GLY A 165 -40.06 25.48 -88.68
N LYS A 166 -39.56 26.60 -89.22
CA LYS A 166 -38.21 27.12 -88.94
C LYS A 166 -38.01 27.45 -87.46
N SER A 167 -39.00 28.09 -86.84
CA SER A 167 -38.96 28.45 -85.41
C SER A 167 -38.92 27.20 -84.51
N ILE A 168 -39.73 26.18 -84.83
CA ILE A 168 -39.74 24.89 -84.13
C ILE A 168 -38.37 24.20 -84.25
N LYS A 169 -37.77 24.16 -85.45
CA LYS A 169 -36.42 23.59 -85.64
C LYS A 169 -35.36 24.29 -84.78
N LYS A 170 -35.43 25.62 -84.66
CA LYS A 170 -34.52 26.41 -83.80
C LYS A 170 -34.73 26.11 -82.31
N LEU A 171 -35.98 25.91 -81.88
CA LEU A 171 -36.26 25.50 -80.50
C LEU A 171 -35.74 24.08 -80.22
N GLN A 172 -35.90 23.16 -81.17
CA GLN A 172 -35.38 21.79 -81.06
C GLN A 172 -33.84 21.77 -80.93
N SER A 173 -33.13 22.59 -81.72
CA SER A 173 -31.66 22.67 -81.57
C SER A 173 -31.26 23.26 -80.22
N SER A 174 -31.95 24.32 -79.77
CA SER A 174 -31.67 24.95 -78.48
C SER A 174 -31.94 24.02 -77.30
N LEU A 175 -32.98 23.18 -77.39
CA LEU A 175 -33.29 22.15 -76.40
C LEU A 175 -32.18 21.09 -76.35
N SER A 176 -31.74 20.60 -77.52
CA SER A 176 -30.65 19.61 -77.60
C SER A 176 -29.33 20.16 -77.03
N ASP A 177 -29.01 21.43 -77.29
CA ASP A 177 -27.84 22.09 -76.69
C ASP A 177 -27.97 22.21 -75.16
N LEU A 178 -29.18 22.49 -74.65
CA LEU A 178 -29.43 22.58 -73.22
C LEU A 178 -29.32 21.23 -72.52
N GLU A 179 -29.88 20.17 -73.12
CA GLU A 179 -29.75 18.78 -72.66
C GLU A 179 -28.28 18.37 -72.56
N LYS A 180 -27.51 18.60 -73.63
CA LYS A 180 -26.07 18.33 -73.63
C LYS A 180 -25.33 19.11 -72.55
N ASN A 181 -25.66 20.39 -72.36
CA ASN A 181 -25.06 21.21 -71.30
C ASN A 181 -25.46 20.74 -69.89
N PHE A 182 -26.62 20.12 -69.72
CA PHE A 182 -27.04 19.51 -68.47
C PHE A 182 -26.21 18.25 -68.19
N ASP A 183 -26.12 17.34 -69.17
CA ASP A 183 -25.33 16.11 -69.08
C ASP A 183 -23.85 16.40 -68.81
N ASP A 184 -23.25 17.34 -69.55
CA ASP A 184 -21.85 17.74 -69.36
C ASP A 184 -21.59 18.31 -67.95
N ARG A 185 -22.55 19.03 -67.38
CA ARG A 185 -22.46 19.55 -66.00
C ARG A 185 -22.62 18.44 -64.98
N GLU A 186 -23.54 17.51 -65.19
CA GLU A 186 -23.73 16.36 -64.31
C GLU A 186 -22.47 15.50 -64.26
N ILE A 187 -21.87 15.19 -65.42
CA ILE A 187 -20.61 14.43 -65.52
C ILE A 187 -19.47 15.16 -64.80
N LYS A 188 -19.32 16.47 -65.02
CA LYS A 188 -18.27 17.26 -64.35
C LYS A 188 -18.44 17.30 -62.84
N ASN A 189 -19.67 17.50 -62.36
CA ASN A 189 -19.96 17.53 -60.93
C ASN A 189 -19.69 16.18 -60.28
N LYS A 190 -20.12 15.08 -60.93
CA LYS A 190 -19.84 13.72 -60.45
C LYS A 190 -18.34 13.47 -60.36
N LYS A 191 -17.59 13.81 -61.41
CA LYS A 191 -16.13 13.68 -61.42
C LYS A 191 -15.46 14.49 -60.31
N TYR A 192 -15.90 15.73 -60.09
CA TYR A 192 -15.37 16.57 -59.01
C TYR A 192 -15.61 15.95 -57.63
N VAL A 193 -16.82 15.43 -57.38
CA VAL A 193 -17.16 14.75 -56.12
C VAL A 193 -16.31 13.49 -55.95
N ASP A 194 -16.18 12.66 -56.99
CA ASP A 194 -15.37 11.44 -56.93
C ASP A 194 -13.88 11.76 -56.65
N ASP A 195 -13.32 12.78 -57.30
CA ASP A 195 -11.94 13.22 -57.10
C ASP A 195 -11.72 13.76 -55.66
N GLU A 196 -12.68 14.51 -55.11
CA GLU A 196 -12.61 15.08 -53.76
C GLU A 196 -12.75 13.99 -52.68
N VAL A 197 -13.70 13.05 -52.88
CA VAL A 197 -13.86 11.88 -51.99
C VAL A 197 -12.60 11.03 -51.99
N PHE A 198 -12.03 10.74 -53.16
CA PHE A 198 -10.78 9.98 -53.27
C PHE A 198 -9.62 10.66 -52.54
N ARG A 199 -9.46 11.99 -52.69
CA ARG A 199 -8.43 12.74 -51.96
C ARG A 199 -8.64 12.69 -50.45
N SER A 200 -9.89 12.85 -50.01
CA SER A 200 -10.25 12.76 -48.59
C SER A 200 -9.96 11.38 -48.01
N GLU A 201 -10.32 10.30 -48.71
CA GLU A 201 -10.02 8.92 -48.31
C GLU A 201 -8.50 8.66 -48.24
N ALA A 202 -7.73 9.16 -49.21
CA ALA A 202 -6.28 9.02 -49.20
C ALA A 202 -5.64 9.77 -48.01
N ILE A 203 -6.07 11.00 -47.73
CA ILE A 203 -5.58 11.81 -46.61
C ILE A 203 -5.95 11.15 -45.27
N THR A 204 -7.19 10.69 -45.12
CA THR A 204 -7.64 10.02 -43.88
C THR A 204 -6.86 8.73 -43.63
N THR A 205 -6.60 7.94 -44.67
CA THR A 205 -5.76 6.73 -44.56
C THR A 205 -4.34 7.06 -44.11
N LEU A 206 -3.71 8.08 -44.71
CA LEU A 206 -2.36 8.52 -44.30
C LEU A 206 -2.31 9.01 -42.85
N LEU A 207 -3.32 9.78 -42.41
CA LEU A 207 -3.41 10.26 -41.03
C LEU A 207 -3.61 9.12 -40.03
N ILE A 208 -4.42 8.11 -40.39
CA ILE A 208 -4.60 6.90 -39.58
C ILE A 208 -3.27 6.15 -39.46
N ASP A 209 -2.55 5.94 -40.56
CA ASP A 209 -1.26 5.24 -40.56
C ASP A 209 -0.19 5.98 -39.74
N ASP A 210 -0.07 7.29 -39.89
CA ASP A 210 0.88 8.09 -39.10
C ASP A 210 0.53 8.08 -37.61
N THR A 211 -0.76 8.14 -37.28
CA THR A 211 -1.25 8.01 -35.90
C THR A 211 -0.93 6.64 -35.32
N ASN A 212 -1.16 5.57 -36.08
CA ASN A 212 -0.84 4.19 -35.68
C ASN A 212 0.66 3.99 -35.46
N LYS A 213 1.52 4.49 -36.37
CA LYS A 213 2.99 4.44 -36.20
C LYS A 213 3.44 5.19 -34.96
N LYS A 214 2.85 6.35 -34.68
CA LYS A 214 3.14 7.11 -33.46
C LYS A 214 2.73 6.33 -32.20
N HIS A 215 1.52 5.76 -32.19
CA HIS A 215 1.07 4.92 -31.08
C HIS A 215 1.94 3.68 -30.88
N GLU A 216 2.41 3.05 -31.95
CA GLU A 216 3.35 1.91 -31.87
C GLU A 216 4.67 2.34 -31.22
N LYS A 217 5.21 3.50 -31.60
CA LYS A 217 6.43 4.05 -31.00
C LYS A 217 6.24 4.37 -29.52
N ASP A 218 5.15 5.05 -29.16
CA ASP A 218 4.85 5.42 -27.78
C ASP A 218 4.64 4.17 -26.91
N THR A 219 3.98 3.13 -27.44
CA THR A 219 3.80 1.84 -26.76
C THR A 219 5.14 1.13 -26.53
N LYS A 220 6.04 1.12 -27.52
CA LYS A 220 7.40 0.56 -27.37
C LYS A 220 8.20 1.29 -26.28
N GLN A 221 8.13 2.62 -26.25
CA GLN A 221 8.81 3.41 -25.22
C GLN A 221 8.24 3.14 -23.82
N LEU A 222 6.91 3.01 -23.71
CA LEU A 222 6.26 2.66 -22.45
C LEU A 222 6.68 1.29 -21.95
N ASN A 223 6.75 0.28 -22.83
CA ASN A 223 7.18 -1.07 -22.46
C ASN A 223 8.63 -1.08 -21.94
N ILE A 224 9.55 -0.37 -22.61
CA ILE A 224 10.95 -0.22 -22.15
C ILE A 224 11.00 0.42 -20.76
N ALA A 225 10.18 1.45 -20.51
CA ALA A 225 10.12 2.10 -19.21
C ALA A 225 9.56 1.17 -18.12
N ILE A 226 8.53 0.37 -18.43
CA ILE A 226 7.95 -0.63 -17.52
C ILE A 226 8.99 -1.72 -17.19
N GLU A 227 9.71 -2.25 -18.18
CA GLU A 227 10.77 -3.25 -17.95
C GLU A 227 11.89 -2.71 -17.06
N LYS A 228 12.28 -1.45 -17.24
CA LYS A 228 13.27 -0.80 -16.38
C LYS A 228 12.76 -0.69 -14.94
N LEU A 229 11.52 -0.23 -14.74
CA LEU A 229 10.91 -0.11 -13.42
C LEU A 229 10.79 -1.47 -12.71
N ASP A 230 10.41 -2.53 -13.44
CA ASP A 230 10.33 -3.88 -12.89
C ASP A 230 11.70 -4.39 -12.42
N LYS A 231 12.76 -4.08 -13.16
CA LYS A 231 14.14 -4.39 -12.74
C LYS A 231 14.54 -3.61 -11.48
N ASP A 232 14.28 -2.31 -11.44
CA ASP A 232 14.63 -1.44 -10.32
C ASP A 232 13.88 -1.88 -9.04
N ILE A 233 12.61 -2.29 -9.16
CA ILE A 233 11.81 -2.84 -8.05
C ILE A 233 12.42 -4.15 -7.54
N LYS A 234 12.75 -5.10 -8.43
CA LYS A 234 13.38 -6.38 -8.04
C LYS A 234 14.72 -6.18 -7.32
N GLU A 235 15.52 -5.22 -7.77
CA GLU A 235 16.80 -4.89 -7.12
C GLU A 235 16.57 -4.26 -5.74
N SER A 236 15.62 -3.34 -5.62
CA SER A 236 15.22 -2.75 -4.33
C SER A 236 14.70 -3.79 -3.34
N ASP A 237 13.87 -4.74 -3.79
CA ASP A 237 13.34 -5.82 -2.95
C ASP A 237 14.46 -6.75 -2.44
N LEU A 238 15.44 -7.06 -3.32
CA LEU A 238 16.61 -7.85 -2.94
C LEU A 238 17.45 -7.15 -1.88
N ILE A 239 17.77 -5.87 -2.08
CA ILE A 239 18.55 -5.07 -1.12
C ILE A 239 17.80 -4.97 0.21
N THR A 240 16.49 -4.71 0.18
CA THR A 240 15.67 -4.61 1.39
C THR A 240 15.66 -5.93 2.16
N SER A 241 15.55 -7.06 1.46
CA SER A 241 15.60 -8.39 2.09
C SER A 241 16.95 -8.68 2.73
N GLN A 242 18.05 -8.32 2.07
CA GLN A 242 19.41 -8.44 2.62
C GLN A 242 19.60 -7.58 3.87
N LEU A 243 19.15 -6.32 3.84
CA LEU A 243 19.23 -5.43 5.00
C LEU A 243 18.43 -5.94 6.19
N ILE A 244 17.26 -6.54 5.96
CA ILE A 244 16.46 -7.19 7.01
C ILE A 244 17.22 -8.38 7.59
N GLU A 245 17.78 -9.25 6.74
CA GLU A 245 18.55 -10.42 7.18
C GLU A 245 19.80 -10.01 8.00
N ASP A 246 20.53 -9.00 7.55
CA ASP A 246 21.70 -8.47 8.25
C ASP A 246 21.31 -7.84 9.60
N ALA A 247 20.22 -7.07 9.64
CA ALA A 247 19.69 -6.49 10.87
C ALA A 247 19.27 -7.57 11.87
N GLU A 248 18.58 -8.62 11.41
CA GLU A 248 18.21 -9.77 12.25
C GLU A 248 19.44 -10.49 12.80
N LYS A 249 20.43 -10.76 11.95
CA LYS A 249 21.66 -11.44 12.33
C LYS A 249 22.43 -10.64 13.38
N ASN A 250 22.57 -9.33 13.17
CA ASN A 250 23.24 -8.43 14.11
C ASN A 250 22.47 -8.35 15.44
N SER A 251 21.14 -8.20 15.38
CA SER A 251 20.29 -8.17 16.57
C SER A 251 20.38 -9.47 17.38
N LYS A 252 20.37 -10.63 16.72
CA LYS A 252 20.55 -11.94 17.38
C LYS A 252 21.93 -12.04 18.03
N ALA A 253 22.99 -11.69 17.30
CA ALA A 253 24.35 -11.68 17.84
C ALA A 253 24.49 -10.76 19.06
N HIS A 254 23.89 -9.56 19.03
CA HIS A 254 23.93 -8.63 20.15
C HIS A 254 23.13 -9.14 21.36
N ALA A 255 21.96 -9.76 21.14
CA ALA A 255 21.17 -10.38 22.20
C ALA A 255 21.94 -11.56 22.85
N ASP A 256 22.60 -12.38 22.05
CA ASP A 256 23.43 -13.50 22.54
C ASP A 256 24.63 -13.00 23.35
N LEU A 257 25.30 -11.92 22.93
CA LEU A 257 26.37 -11.28 23.69
C LEU A 257 25.89 -10.79 25.07
N ILE A 258 24.74 -10.11 25.12
CA ILE A 258 24.17 -9.63 26.38
C ILE A 258 23.87 -10.81 27.30
N LEU A 259 23.21 -11.85 26.79
CA LEU A 259 22.84 -13.03 27.56
C LEU A 259 24.09 -13.73 28.12
N ARG A 260 25.12 -13.92 27.29
CA ARG A 260 26.39 -14.52 27.69
C ARG A 260 27.11 -13.68 28.75
N ASN A 261 27.15 -12.36 28.59
CA ASN A 261 27.75 -11.46 29.58
C ASN A 261 27.02 -11.52 30.92
N GLN A 262 25.68 -11.57 30.91
CA GLN A 262 24.89 -11.74 32.12
C GLN A 262 25.15 -13.08 32.82
N GLN A 263 25.23 -14.18 32.04
CA GLN A 263 25.57 -15.50 32.57
C GLN A 263 26.95 -15.53 33.21
N MET A 264 27.97 -14.96 32.55
CA MET A 264 29.33 -14.87 33.08
C MET A 264 29.39 -14.05 34.37
N LEU A 265 28.70 -12.90 34.43
CA LEU A 265 28.60 -12.10 35.65
C LEU A 265 27.94 -12.87 36.81
N ASN A 266 26.93 -13.69 36.52
CA ASN A 266 26.28 -14.52 37.53
C ASN A 266 27.24 -15.61 38.03
N ILE A 267 27.96 -16.30 37.14
CA ILE A 267 28.98 -17.30 37.51
C ILE A 267 30.05 -16.66 38.38
N ASP A 268 30.59 -15.50 38.00
CA ASP A 268 31.60 -14.76 38.78
C ASP A 268 31.09 -14.38 40.18
N ARG A 269 29.81 -14.02 40.30
CA ARG A 269 29.17 -13.73 41.59
C ARG A 269 29.04 -14.99 42.44
N PHE A 270 28.60 -16.11 41.85
CA PHE A 270 28.52 -17.39 42.55
C PHE A 270 29.89 -17.87 43.04
N ASP A 271 30.93 -17.78 42.22
CA ASP A 271 32.30 -18.16 42.59
C ASP A 271 32.84 -17.30 43.75
N LYS A 272 32.52 -16.00 43.77
CA LYS A 272 32.88 -15.11 44.88
C LYS A 272 32.14 -15.46 46.17
N LEU A 273 30.84 -15.75 46.07
CA LEU A 273 30.02 -16.16 47.21
C LEU A 273 30.50 -17.49 47.80
N ASP A 274 30.80 -18.50 46.98
CA ASP A 274 31.33 -19.79 47.43
C ASP A 274 32.70 -19.63 48.13
N LYS A 275 33.59 -18.80 47.58
CA LYS A 275 34.88 -18.47 48.24
C LYS A 275 34.66 -17.74 49.57
N GLN A 276 33.73 -16.80 49.63
CA GLN A 276 33.41 -16.06 50.84
C GLN A 276 32.82 -16.97 51.92
N GLU A 277 31.91 -17.86 51.56
CA GLU A 277 31.31 -18.86 52.45
C GLU A 277 32.38 -19.81 53.02
N LYS A 278 33.28 -20.31 52.17
CA LYS A 278 34.41 -21.15 52.60
C LYS A 278 35.33 -20.42 53.57
N LEU A 279 35.68 -19.15 53.29
CA LEU A 279 36.50 -18.34 54.19
C LEU A 279 35.81 -18.06 55.52
N GLN A 280 34.52 -17.72 55.51
CA GLN A 280 33.74 -17.52 56.73
C GLN A 280 33.67 -18.81 57.56
N THR A 281 33.41 -19.95 56.92
CA THR A 281 33.37 -21.26 57.59
C THR A 281 34.72 -21.61 58.20
N GLN A 282 35.83 -21.35 57.49
CA GLN A 282 37.18 -21.53 58.02
C GLN A 282 37.45 -20.60 59.22
N GLN A 283 37.06 -19.34 59.16
CA GLN A 283 37.19 -18.39 60.27
C GLN A 283 36.37 -18.82 61.49
N LEU A 284 35.12 -19.25 61.30
CA LEU A 284 34.27 -19.76 62.37
C LEU A 284 34.85 -21.02 63.03
N ASN A 285 35.37 -21.96 62.23
CA ASN A 285 36.05 -23.16 62.77
C ASN A 285 37.30 -22.79 63.58
N GLN A 286 38.09 -21.81 63.13
CA GLN A 286 39.24 -21.31 63.88
C GLN A 286 38.83 -20.60 65.18
N ILE A 287 37.70 -19.88 65.19
CA ILE A 287 37.17 -19.26 66.40
C ILE A 287 36.71 -20.34 67.38
N ASN A 288 35.91 -21.31 66.93
CA ASN A 288 35.40 -22.40 67.77
C ASN A 288 36.55 -23.17 68.44
N THR A 289 37.56 -23.57 67.67
CA THR A 289 38.73 -24.28 68.23
C THR A 289 39.49 -23.43 69.25
N ARG A 290 39.62 -22.11 69.05
CA ARG A 290 40.23 -21.21 70.04
C ARG A 290 39.37 -21.07 71.30
N VAL A 291 38.05 -20.98 71.14
CA VAL A 291 37.09 -20.90 72.26
C VAL A 291 37.14 -22.19 73.08
N ASP A 292 37.11 -23.36 72.45
CA ASP A 292 37.21 -24.66 73.12
C ASP A 292 38.53 -24.80 73.89
N GLN A 293 39.65 -24.37 73.28
CA GLN A 293 40.95 -24.34 73.94
C GLN A 293 40.99 -23.37 75.12
N MET A 294 40.33 -22.21 75.02
CA MET A 294 40.22 -21.25 76.11
C MET A 294 39.38 -21.80 77.26
N GLU A 295 38.24 -22.40 76.97
CA GLU A 295 37.36 -23.02 77.97
C GLU A 295 38.10 -24.14 78.74
N SER A 296 38.82 -25.01 78.02
CA SER A 296 39.66 -26.05 78.64
C SER A 296 40.75 -25.48 79.55
N LYS A 297 41.47 -24.44 79.09
CA LYS A 297 42.48 -23.75 79.91
C LYS A 297 41.89 -23.07 81.15
N ILE A 298 40.72 -22.46 81.03
CA ILE A 298 40.00 -21.86 82.16
C ILE A 298 39.63 -22.93 83.19
N HIS A 299 39.07 -24.06 82.74
CA HIS A 299 38.74 -25.18 83.63
C HIS A 299 39.97 -25.78 84.30
N GLN A 300 41.07 -25.93 83.58
CA GLN A 300 42.33 -26.42 84.13
C GLN A 300 42.89 -25.46 85.18
N THR A 301 42.91 -24.15 84.87
CA THR A 301 43.38 -23.11 85.79
C THR A 301 42.54 -23.06 87.06
N ALA A 302 41.21 -23.16 86.94
CA ALA A 302 40.31 -23.22 88.08
C ALA A 302 40.57 -24.46 88.94
N ARG A 303 40.86 -25.61 88.32
CA ARG A 303 41.19 -26.86 89.01
C ARG A 303 42.52 -26.74 89.77
N ASP A 304 43.56 -26.24 89.11
CA ASP A 304 44.88 -25.98 89.69
C ASP A 304 44.80 -25.02 90.88
N ALA A 305 44.03 -23.94 90.77
CA ALA A 305 43.81 -23.00 91.86
C ALA A 305 43.10 -23.64 93.05
N ASN A 306 42.03 -24.42 92.81
CA ASN A 306 41.31 -25.12 93.86
C ASN A 306 42.20 -26.17 94.56
N ALA A 307 43.03 -26.88 93.80
CA ALA A 307 43.99 -27.86 94.29
C ALA A 307 45.08 -27.20 95.16
N GLY A 308 45.53 -26.00 94.79
CA GLY A 308 46.45 -25.19 95.60
C GLY A 308 45.85 -24.78 96.96
N ILE A 309 44.58 -24.39 96.99
CA ILE A 309 43.88 -24.06 98.26
C ILE A 309 43.74 -25.31 99.13
N ALA A 310 43.36 -26.45 98.54
CA ALA A 310 43.29 -27.73 99.25
C ALA A 310 44.65 -28.12 99.84
N SER A 311 45.75 -27.90 99.10
CA SER A 311 47.13 -28.09 99.55
C SER A 311 47.46 -27.27 100.80
N VAL A 312 47.10 -25.99 100.82
CA VAL A 312 47.32 -25.12 101.99
C VAL A 312 46.49 -25.59 103.18
N ALA A 313 45.21 -25.93 102.97
CA ALA A 313 44.35 -26.46 104.02
C ALA A 313 44.89 -27.79 104.60
N ALA A 314 45.43 -28.67 103.74
CA ALA A 314 46.09 -29.90 104.16
C ALA A 314 47.32 -29.59 105.01
N MET A 315 48.16 -28.65 104.57
CA MET A 315 49.36 -28.24 105.29
C MET A 315 49.02 -27.63 106.66
N THR A 316 47.98 -26.79 106.76
CA THR A 316 47.59 -26.16 108.03
C THR A 316 47.08 -27.17 109.05
N ASN A 317 46.41 -28.23 108.60
CA ASN A 317 45.83 -29.27 109.47
C ASN A 317 46.81 -30.38 109.88
N ILE A 318 48.10 -30.28 109.53
CA ILE A 318 49.12 -31.22 110.02
C ILE A 318 49.25 -31.06 111.55
N PRO A 319 49.05 -32.12 112.35
CA PRO A 319 49.25 -32.07 113.80
C PRO A 319 50.73 -32.13 114.15
N TYR A 320 51.16 -31.35 115.14
CA TYR A 320 52.52 -31.39 115.71
C TYR A 320 52.45 -31.51 117.22
N THR A 321 53.39 -32.26 117.80
CA THR A 321 53.53 -32.37 119.25
C THR A 321 54.60 -31.40 119.76
N THR A 322 54.30 -30.69 120.84
CA THR A 322 55.20 -29.71 121.46
C THR A 322 56.12 -30.32 122.52
N ASN A 323 55.92 -31.59 122.87
CA ASN A 323 56.70 -32.28 123.91
C ASN A 323 57.96 -32.98 123.37
N THR A 324 58.23 -32.91 122.06
CA THR A 324 59.40 -33.53 121.43
C THR A 324 60.18 -32.54 120.59
N ARG A 325 61.52 -32.69 120.54
CA ARG A 325 62.40 -31.84 119.73
C ARG A 325 62.15 -31.96 118.22
N PHE A 326 61.56 -33.06 117.79
CA PHE A 326 61.17 -33.33 116.41
C PHE A 326 59.74 -33.88 116.39
N SER A 327 58.92 -33.40 115.46
CA SER A 327 57.57 -33.88 115.22
C SER A 327 57.33 -33.93 113.71
N ALA A 328 56.66 -34.97 113.23
CA ALA A 328 56.23 -35.06 111.84
C ALA A 328 54.77 -35.49 111.80
N GLY A 329 54.05 -35.01 110.80
CA GLY A 329 52.64 -35.31 110.63
C GLY A 329 52.21 -35.26 109.18
N LEU A 330 51.04 -35.84 108.94
CA LEU A 330 50.34 -35.78 107.66
C LEU A 330 49.03 -35.01 107.85
N GLY A 331 48.64 -34.26 106.84
CA GLY A 331 47.40 -33.51 106.79
C GLY A 331 46.69 -33.77 105.47
N LEU A 332 45.37 -33.73 105.49
CA LEU A 332 44.53 -33.84 104.31
C LEU A 332 43.69 -32.58 104.19
N GLY A 333 43.48 -32.13 102.95
CA GLY A 333 42.73 -30.93 102.64
C GLY A 333 41.89 -31.15 101.41
N ASN A 334 40.65 -30.69 101.47
CA ASN A 334 39.71 -30.70 100.36
C ASN A 334 39.15 -29.28 100.19
N PHE A 335 39.07 -28.82 98.95
CA PHE A 335 38.40 -27.57 98.58
C PHE A 335 37.84 -27.68 97.17
N LYS A 336 36.50 -27.59 97.04
CA LYS A 336 35.79 -27.82 95.77
C LYS A 336 36.25 -29.13 95.10
N ASN A 337 36.74 -29.05 93.86
CA ASN A 337 37.22 -30.20 93.08
C ASN A 337 38.73 -30.48 93.29
N GLY A 338 39.37 -29.78 94.24
CA GLY A 338 40.77 -29.95 94.62
C GLY A 338 40.91 -30.80 95.87
N ASN A 339 41.77 -31.81 95.79
CA ASN A 339 42.16 -32.66 96.92
C ASN A 339 43.67 -32.61 97.08
N ALA A 340 44.14 -32.54 98.32
CA ALA A 340 45.55 -32.53 98.60
C ALA A 340 45.91 -33.30 99.87
N ILE A 341 47.10 -33.88 99.84
CA ILE A 341 47.78 -34.48 100.97
C ILE A 341 49.03 -33.67 101.27
N ALA A 342 49.27 -33.40 102.53
CA ALA A 342 50.43 -32.69 103.01
C ALA A 342 51.20 -33.53 104.02
N ALA A 343 52.52 -33.42 103.97
CA ALA A 343 53.43 -33.95 104.96
C ALA A 343 54.29 -32.80 105.48
N GLY A 344 54.54 -32.78 106.77
CA GLY A 344 55.37 -31.74 107.35
C GLY A 344 56.09 -32.20 108.59
N ALA A 345 57.21 -31.55 108.84
CA ALA A 345 58.02 -31.77 110.03
C ALA A 345 58.22 -30.44 110.75
N GLN A 346 58.31 -30.52 112.06
CA GLN A 346 58.63 -29.43 112.95
C GLN A 346 59.84 -29.84 113.80
N TYR A 347 60.77 -28.90 113.96
CA TYR A 347 61.97 -29.05 114.78
C TYR A 347 62.07 -27.91 115.78
N GLN A 348 62.18 -28.26 117.06
CA GLN A 348 62.37 -27.31 118.15
C GLN A 348 63.87 -27.13 118.42
N VAL A 349 64.42 -26.00 117.96
CA VAL A 349 65.85 -25.68 118.10
C VAL A 349 66.16 -25.32 119.55
N LYS A 350 65.29 -24.52 120.19
CA LYS A 350 65.33 -24.11 121.61
C LYS A 350 63.90 -24.08 122.16
N GLN A 351 63.73 -24.05 123.48
CA GLN A 351 62.39 -23.99 124.11
C GLN A 351 61.53 -22.82 123.58
N ASN A 352 62.17 -21.72 123.17
CA ASN A 352 61.57 -20.53 122.59
C ASN A 352 61.65 -20.43 121.06
N LEU A 353 62.21 -21.41 120.33
CA LEU A 353 62.40 -21.33 118.87
C LEU A 353 62.00 -22.64 118.17
N ASN A 354 61.00 -22.54 117.30
CA ASN A 354 60.45 -23.62 116.50
C ASN A 354 60.62 -23.35 114.99
N LEU A 355 61.00 -24.37 114.24
CA LEU A 355 61.05 -24.37 112.78
C LEU A 355 60.05 -25.40 112.27
N ARG A 356 59.24 -25.04 111.26
CA ARG A 356 58.30 -25.92 110.59
C ARG A 356 58.58 -25.93 109.10
N SER A 357 58.58 -27.09 108.49
CA SER A 357 58.60 -27.29 107.04
C SER A 357 57.48 -28.24 106.64
N SER A 358 56.90 -28.00 105.49
CA SER A 358 55.76 -28.77 104.97
C SER A 358 55.77 -28.78 103.46
N ILE A 359 55.38 -29.91 102.89
CA ILE A 359 55.20 -30.15 101.48
C ILE A 359 53.81 -30.74 101.29
N SER A 360 53.15 -30.41 100.20
CA SER A 360 51.89 -31.04 99.83
C SER A 360 51.88 -31.38 98.35
N TRP A 361 51.14 -32.43 98.04
CA TRP A 361 50.82 -32.86 96.70
C TRP A 361 49.31 -32.86 96.53
N ASN A 362 48.86 -32.36 95.39
CA ASN A 362 47.45 -32.29 95.06
C ASN A 362 47.11 -33.05 93.77
N ASN A 363 45.82 -33.21 93.52
CA ASN A 363 45.27 -33.91 92.35
C ASN A 363 45.40 -33.15 91.01
N SER A 364 46.09 -32.01 91.00
CA SER A 364 46.47 -31.26 89.80
C SER A 364 47.97 -31.44 89.47
N ASP A 365 48.63 -32.44 90.05
CA ASP A 365 50.09 -32.69 89.95
C ASP A 365 50.95 -31.49 90.32
N ARG A 366 50.41 -30.56 91.13
CA ARG A 366 51.15 -29.42 91.66
C ARG A 366 51.60 -29.73 93.08
N ALA A 367 52.87 -29.48 93.38
CA ALA A 367 53.39 -29.53 94.73
C ALA A 367 53.41 -28.12 95.33
N VAL A 368 52.99 -27.99 96.58
CA VAL A 368 53.09 -26.73 97.35
C VAL A 368 54.05 -26.95 98.51
N LEU A 369 55.01 -26.05 98.65
CA LEU A 369 56.03 -26.07 99.69
C LEU A 369 55.83 -24.88 100.62
N GLY A 370 56.00 -25.10 101.92
CA GLY A 370 55.90 -24.04 102.92
C GLY A 370 56.84 -24.29 104.08
N ALA A 371 57.48 -23.24 104.57
CA ALA A 371 58.30 -23.27 105.76
C ALA A 371 57.99 -22.04 106.63
N GLY A 372 58.13 -22.18 107.94
CA GLY A 372 57.85 -21.12 108.90
C GLY A 372 58.71 -21.25 110.15
N ILE A 373 59.05 -20.13 110.75
CA ILE A 373 59.80 -20.06 112.01
C ILE A 373 58.90 -19.36 113.02
N ALA A 374 58.83 -19.89 114.23
CA ALA A 374 58.08 -19.31 115.33
C ALA A 374 59.01 -19.11 116.54
N TYR A 375 58.92 -17.94 117.16
CA TYR A 375 59.62 -17.61 118.39
C TYR A 375 58.61 -17.22 119.47
N GLY A 376 58.70 -17.81 120.66
CA GLY A 376 57.82 -17.54 121.79
C GLY A 376 58.61 -17.02 122.98
N TRP A 377 58.13 -15.97 123.65
CA TRP A 377 58.78 -15.36 124.82
C TRP A 377 57.94 -15.52 126.08
#